data_AF-A0A2V5VQI0-F1
#
_entry.id   AF-A0A2V5VQI0-F1
#
_cell.length_a   1.000
_cell.length_b   1.000
_cell.length_c   1.000
_cell.angle_alpha   90.00
_cell.angle_beta   90.00
_cell.angle_gamma   90.00
#
_symmetry.space_group_name_H-M   'P 1'
#
loop_
_entity.id
_entity.type
_entity.pdbx_description
1 polymer ?
#
loop_
_entity_poly.entity_id
_entity_poly.type
_entity_poly.pdbx_seq_one_letter_code
_entity_poly.pdbx_strand_id
1 'polypeptide(L)'
;MTAATGRPLSGGHGKCREKQTKQKRIVMNKPKPPAPPSAGGNAAPADQPTFRINPEVDAKIDAYIKENPKYWTYVQAMPRDRLERTVVLNEVREIDRQQRIREGVMKQIDRNPELKRAYDLLVKDLPEDQKEGVITQIARQTRRAVARSQGQSRAQGVGV
;
A
#
# COMPACT_ATOMS: atom_id res chain seq x y z
N MET A 1 -32.55 8.20 64.07
CA MET A 1 -32.51 9.07 62.88
C MET A 1 -31.41 8.52 61.97
N THR A 2 -31.74 7.66 60.99
CA THR A 2 -31.84 7.97 59.54
C THR A 2 -30.53 8.53 58.96
N ALA A 3 -29.91 8.04 57.89
CA ALA A 3 -30.32 7.09 56.86
C ALA A 3 -29.07 6.48 56.16
N ALA A 4 -29.26 5.28 55.62
CA ALA A 4 -28.37 4.62 54.67
C ALA A 4 -28.67 5.08 53.23
N THR A 5 -27.64 5.30 52.41
CA THR A 5 -27.68 5.24 50.92
C THR A 5 -26.23 5.33 50.43
N GLY A 6 -25.60 4.34 49.79
CA GLY A 6 -26.08 3.58 48.64
C GLY A 6 -25.65 4.30 47.36
N ARG A 7 -24.36 4.24 46.98
CA ARG A 7 -23.88 4.73 45.66
C ARG A 7 -23.89 3.57 44.66
N PRO A 8 -24.59 3.70 43.52
CA PRO A 8 -24.75 2.61 42.58
C PRO A 8 -23.59 2.50 41.58
N LEU A 9 -23.24 1.24 41.28
CA LEU A 9 -22.51 0.82 40.09
C LEU A 9 -23.37 1.11 38.85
N SER A 10 -22.89 1.93 37.93
CA SER A 10 -23.53 2.13 36.63
C SER A 10 -22.62 1.59 35.53
N GLY A 11 -22.97 0.41 35.04
CA GLY A 11 -22.38 -0.22 33.86
C GLY A 11 -22.86 0.48 32.59
N GLY A 12 -21.92 1.06 31.85
CA GLY A 12 -22.16 1.55 30.50
C GLY A 12 -22.08 0.42 29.48
N HIS A 13 -23.21 -0.25 29.22
CA HIS A 13 -23.41 -1.08 28.04
C HIS A 13 -23.48 -0.19 26.79
N GLY A 14 -22.34 0.00 26.12
CA GLY A 14 -22.27 0.56 24.77
C GLY A 14 -22.80 -0.45 23.75
N LYS A 15 -24.07 -0.29 23.34
CA LYS A 15 -24.71 -1.07 22.30
C LYS A 15 -23.92 -1.01 20.98
N CYS A 16 -23.40 -2.17 20.58
CA CYS A 16 -22.95 -2.44 19.22
C CYS A 16 -24.14 -2.25 18.27
N ARG A 17 -24.06 -1.26 17.39
CA ARG A 17 -25.01 -1.09 16.28
C ARG A 17 -24.42 -1.70 15.03
N GLU A 18 -24.71 -2.99 14.87
CA GLU A 18 -24.59 -3.74 13.64
C GLU A 18 -25.51 -3.10 12.57
N LYS A 19 -24.92 -2.53 11.53
CA LYS A 19 -25.64 -2.23 10.28
C LYS A 19 -25.21 -3.25 9.24
N GLN A 20 -25.91 -4.37 9.29
CA GLN A 20 -26.01 -5.37 8.25
C GLN A 20 -26.84 -4.77 7.10
N THR A 21 -26.22 -4.41 5.98
CA THR A 21 -26.94 -4.17 4.72
C THR A 21 -26.64 -5.28 3.73
N LYS A 22 -27.67 -6.11 3.57
CA LYS A 22 -27.85 -7.20 2.62
C LYS A 22 -27.69 -6.69 1.17
N GLN A 23 -26.68 -7.21 0.48
CA GLN A 23 -26.85 -8.02 -0.73
C GLN A 23 -27.84 -7.51 -1.79
N LYS A 24 -27.31 -6.92 -2.87
CA LYS A 24 -27.84 -7.12 -4.23
C LYS A 24 -26.69 -7.44 -5.18
N ARG A 25 -26.48 -8.75 -5.31
CA ARG A 25 -25.65 -9.40 -6.32
C ARG A 25 -26.41 -9.32 -7.64
N ILE A 26 -26.12 -8.31 -8.46
CA ILE A 26 -26.62 -8.25 -9.84
C ILE A 26 -25.56 -8.94 -10.71
N VAL A 27 -25.80 -10.22 -10.95
CA VAL A 27 -25.15 -10.99 -12.02
C VAL A 27 -25.91 -10.65 -13.30
N MET A 28 -25.40 -9.72 -14.10
CA MET A 28 -25.89 -9.52 -15.47
C MET A 28 -24.93 -10.21 -16.44
N ASN A 29 -25.21 -11.48 -16.75
CA ASN A 29 -24.73 -12.12 -17.97
C ASN A 29 -25.44 -11.45 -19.15
N LYS A 30 -24.74 -10.62 -19.92
CA LYS A 30 -25.17 -10.24 -21.27
C LYS A 30 -24.55 -11.23 -22.27
N PRO A 31 -25.33 -11.88 -23.15
CA PRO A 31 -24.79 -12.75 -24.19
C PRO A 31 -24.07 -11.92 -25.26
N LYS A 32 -22.83 -12.32 -25.56
CA LYS A 32 -21.98 -11.78 -26.62
C LYS A 32 -22.58 -12.15 -27.99
N PRO A 33 -22.78 -11.20 -28.94
CA PRO A 33 -23.12 -11.56 -30.31
C PRO A 33 -21.93 -12.23 -31.02
N PRO A 34 -22.13 -13.25 -31.87
CA PRO A 34 -21.05 -13.93 -32.56
C PRO A 34 -20.43 -13.05 -33.64
N ALA A 35 -19.10 -13.01 -33.70
CA ALA A 35 -18.35 -12.37 -34.79
C ALA A 35 -18.34 -13.28 -36.04
N PRO A 36 -18.37 -12.73 -37.27
CA PRO A 36 -18.24 -13.52 -38.49
C PRO A 36 -16.81 -14.10 -38.64
N PRO A 37 -16.66 -15.26 -39.32
CA PRO A 37 -15.37 -15.90 -39.48
C PRO A 37 -14.60 -15.22 -40.60
N SER A 38 -13.51 -14.52 -40.28
CA SER A 38 -12.50 -14.16 -41.27
C SER A 38 -11.18 -14.76 -40.86
N ALA A 39 -10.76 -15.75 -41.65
CA ALA A 39 -9.47 -16.38 -41.59
C ALA A 39 -8.37 -15.37 -41.96
N GLY A 40 -7.23 -15.46 -41.30
CA GLY A 40 -6.04 -14.70 -41.66
C GLY A 40 -5.11 -14.56 -40.47
N GLY A 41 -4.21 -15.53 -40.32
CA GLY A 41 -3.11 -15.43 -39.37
C GLY A 41 -2.34 -14.13 -39.61
N ASN A 42 -2.22 -13.33 -38.56
CA ASN A 42 -1.26 -12.25 -38.53
C ASN A 42 -0.83 -12.02 -37.08
N ALA A 43 0.46 -11.75 -36.94
CA ALA A 43 1.24 -11.70 -35.71
C ALA A 43 0.52 -11.07 -34.51
N ALA A 44 0.77 -11.62 -33.31
CA ALA A 44 0.35 -11.03 -32.05
C ALA A 44 0.75 -9.54 -32.04
N PRO A 45 -0.19 -8.60 -31.81
CA PRO A 45 0.15 -7.19 -31.70
C PRO A 45 1.13 -7.02 -30.55
N ALA A 46 2.28 -6.41 -30.81
CA ALA A 46 3.16 -5.97 -29.74
C ALA A 46 2.35 -5.09 -28.78
N ASP A 47 2.33 -5.45 -27.50
CA ASP A 47 1.65 -4.76 -26.41
C ASP A 47 2.20 -3.32 -26.30
N GLN A 48 1.60 -2.39 -27.05
CA GLN A 48 1.85 -0.97 -26.83
C GLN A 48 1.29 -0.60 -25.45
N PRO A 49 2.08 0.01 -24.55
CA PRO A 49 1.60 0.42 -23.25
C PRO A 49 0.39 1.34 -23.41
N THR A 50 -0.77 0.92 -22.90
CA THR A 50 -1.95 1.80 -22.86
C THR A 50 -1.75 2.79 -21.72
N PHE A 51 -1.47 4.05 -22.06
CA PHE A 51 -1.36 5.12 -21.08
C PHE A 51 -2.75 5.46 -20.53
N ARG A 52 -2.94 5.28 -19.22
CA ARG A 52 -4.18 5.64 -18.53
C ARG A 52 -4.11 7.10 -18.11
N ILE A 53 -5.09 7.89 -18.52
CA ILE A 53 -5.20 9.32 -18.19
C ILE A 53 -6.11 9.45 -16.97
N ASN A 54 -5.68 10.20 -15.95
CA ASN A 54 -6.48 10.51 -14.77
C ASN A 54 -6.64 12.04 -14.65
N PRO A 55 -7.84 12.59 -14.91
CA PRO A 55 -8.04 14.03 -14.94
C PRO A 55 -7.77 14.72 -13.59
N GLU A 56 -7.94 14.01 -12.47
CA GLU A 56 -7.62 14.57 -11.15
C GLU A 56 -6.11 14.71 -10.92
N VAL A 57 -5.31 13.82 -11.52
CA VAL A 57 -3.85 13.89 -11.45
C VAL A 57 -3.35 14.98 -12.38
N ASP A 58 -3.88 15.07 -13.59
CA ASP A 58 -3.52 16.11 -14.55
C ASP A 58 -3.82 17.51 -14.00
N ALA A 59 -4.99 17.71 -13.37
CA ALA A 59 -5.32 18.98 -12.73
C ALA A 59 -4.34 19.37 -11.60
N LYS A 60 -3.81 18.39 -10.85
CA LYS A 60 -2.77 18.64 -9.83
C LYS A 60 -1.44 19.00 -10.46
N ILE A 61 -1.09 18.35 -11.58
CA ILE A 61 0.12 18.66 -12.34
C ILE A 61 0.02 20.10 -12.88
N ASP A 62 -1.12 20.48 -13.47
CA ASP A 62 -1.35 21.82 -13.99
C ASP A 62 -1.28 22.89 -12.89
N ALA A 63 -1.88 22.62 -11.73
CA ALA A 63 -1.77 23.49 -10.56
C ALA A 63 -0.31 23.67 -10.13
N TYR A 64 0.45 22.57 -10.02
CA TYR A 64 1.86 22.62 -9.64
C TYR A 64 2.72 23.37 -10.66
N ILE A 65 2.46 23.20 -11.96
CA ILE A 65 3.14 23.94 -13.03
C ILE A 65 2.87 25.44 -12.92
N LYS A 66 1.60 25.83 -12.69
CA LYS A 66 1.21 27.23 -12.53
C LYS A 66 1.87 27.88 -11.32
N GLU A 67 2.01 27.14 -10.23
CA GLU A 67 2.69 27.61 -9.01
C GLU A 67 4.22 27.64 -9.15
N ASN A 68 4.80 26.83 -10.04
CA ASN A 68 6.25 26.67 -10.18
C ASN A 68 6.75 26.89 -11.62
N PRO A 69 6.57 28.10 -12.20
CA PRO A 69 6.91 28.35 -13.60
C PRO A 69 8.42 28.18 -13.89
N LYS A 70 9.29 28.57 -12.94
CA LYS A 70 10.75 28.41 -13.10
C LYS A 70 11.17 26.94 -13.18
N TYR A 71 10.54 26.07 -12.38
CA TYR A 71 10.81 24.64 -12.42
C TYR A 71 10.30 24.04 -13.74
N TRP A 72 9.13 24.46 -14.19
CA TRP A 72 8.59 24.04 -15.48
C TRP A 72 9.52 24.40 -16.65
N THR A 73 10.04 25.63 -16.70
CA THR A 73 11.03 26.03 -17.73
C THR A 73 12.29 25.18 -17.66
N TYR A 74 12.79 24.87 -16.46
CA TYR A 74 13.94 23.99 -16.31
C TYR A 74 13.65 22.57 -16.84
N VAL A 75 12.46 22.02 -16.57
CA VAL A 75 12.05 20.72 -17.10
C VAL A 75 11.93 20.75 -18.62
N GLN A 76 11.35 21.80 -19.20
CA GLN A 76 11.26 21.96 -20.65
C GLN A 76 12.62 22.12 -21.34
N ALA A 77 13.61 22.70 -20.66
CA ALA A 77 14.97 22.86 -21.18
C ALA A 77 15.83 21.59 -21.06
N MET A 78 15.38 20.55 -20.34
CA MET A 78 16.14 19.32 -20.18
C MET A 78 16.06 18.44 -21.46
N PRO A 79 17.19 17.85 -21.90
CA PRO A 79 17.17 16.86 -22.98
C PRO A 79 16.30 15.66 -22.63
N ARG A 80 15.61 15.11 -23.63
CA ARG A 80 14.72 13.96 -23.46
C ARG A 80 15.41 12.76 -22.81
N ASP A 81 16.61 12.40 -23.26
CA ASP A 81 17.39 11.30 -22.67
C ASP A 81 17.68 11.50 -21.18
N ARG A 82 17.78 12.75 -20.72
CA ARG A 82 17.99 13.07 -19.30
C ARG A 82 16.71 12.88 -18.49
N LEU A 83 15.55 13.23 -19.07
CA LEU A 83 14.25 12.97 -18.46
C LEU A 83 14.00 11.46 -18.33
N GLU A 84 14.27 10.70 -19.40
CA GLU A 84 14.13 9.23 -19.41
C GLU A 84 15.01 8.57 -18.34
N ARG A 85 16.29 8.96 -18.24
CA ARG A 85 17.18 8.49 -17.16
C ARG A 85 16.68 8.87 -15.77
N THR A 86 16.01 10.00 -15.60
CA THR A 86 15.45 10.41 -14.30
C THR A 86 14.28 9.51 -13.91
N VAL A 87 13.44 9.11 -14.87
CA VAL A 87 12.36 8.14 -14.64
C VAL A 87 12.96 6.80 -14.20
N VAL A 88 13.96 6.29 -14.92
CA VAL A 88 14.63 5.03 -14.57
C VAL A 88 15.33 5.14 -13.21
N LEU A 89 15.99 6.26 -12.90
CA LEU A 89 16.61 6.48 -11.60
C LEU A 89 15.60 6.42 -10.45
N ASN A 90 14.40 6.95 -10.63
CA ASN A 90 13.35 6.86 -9.62
C ASN A 90 12.95 5.40 -9.39
N GLU A 91 12.86 4.59 -10.45
CA GLU A 91 12.59 3.15 -10.34
C GLU A 91 13.71 2.42 -9.59
N VAL A 92 14.98 2.65 -9.97
CA VAL A 92 16.14 2.08 -9.27
C VAL A 92 16.12 2.44 -7.78
N ARG A 93 15.82 3.69 -7.45
CA ARG A 93 15.71 4.13 -6.05
C ARG A 93 14.60 3.41 -5.30
N GLU A 94 13.46 3.14 -5.92
CA GLU A 94 12.41 2.37 -5.26
C GLU A 94 12.78 0.91 -5.09
N ILE A 95 13.45 0.30 -6.07
CA ILE A 95 14.00 -1.06 -5.96
C ILE A 95 14.98 -1.13 -4.78
N ASP A 96 15.95 -0.21 -4.70
CA ASP A 96 16.93 -0.16 -3.61
C ASP A 96 16.24 -0.01 -2.25
N ARG A 97 15.21 0.83 -2.18
CA ARG A 97 14.44 1.06 -0.96
C ARG A 97 13.69 -0.21 -0.54
N GLN A 98 13.08 -0.92 -1.48
CA GLN A 98 12.39 -2.19 -1.25
C GLN A 98 13.37 -3.27 -0.77
N GLN A 99 14.53 -3.41 -1.43
CA GLN A 99 15.58 -4.35 -1.05
C GLN A 99 16.06 -4.08 0.37
N ARG A 100 16.36 -2.83 0.72
CA ARG A 100 16.81 -2.47 2.07
C ARG A 100 15.78 -2.82 3.14
N ILE A 101 14.49 -2.64 2.84
CA ILE A 101 13.40 -3.03 3.76
C ILE A 101 13.34 -4.55 3.88
N ARG A 102 13.36 -5.26 2.74
CA ARG A 102 13.33 -6.72 2.68
C ARG A 102 14.46 -7.33 3.50
N GLU A 103 15.70 -6.88 3.29
CA GLU A 103 16.86 -7.32 4.06
C GLU A 103 16.74 -6.98 5.54
N GLY A 104 16.27 -5.77 5.88
CA GLY A 104 16.08 -5.36 7.27
C GLY A 104 15.07 -6.26 7.99
N VAL A 105 13.99 -6.63 7.32
CA VAL A 105 12.97 -7.56 7.83
C VAL A 105 13.51 -8.98 7.91
N MET A 106 14.22 -9.45 6.89
CA MET A 106 14.79 -10.80 6.89
C MET A 106 15.80 -10.97 8.03
N LYS A 107 16.67 -9.98 8.25
CA LYS A 107 17.57 -9.95 9.42
C LYS A 107 16.81 -10.01 10.75
N GLN A 108 15.61 -9.45 10.82
CA GLN A 108 14.79 -9.51 12.03
C GLN A 108 14.08 -10.85 12.19
N ILE A 109 13.66 -11.48 11.08
CA ILE A 109 13.14 -12.85 11.06
C ILE A 109 14.25 -13.82 11.53
N ASP A 110 15.47 -13.69 11.01
CA ASP A 110 16.59 -14.56 11.39
C ASP A 110 17.02 -14.43 12.86
N ARG A 111 16.88 -13.23 13.45
CA ARG A 111 17.19 -13.01 14.87
C ARG A 111 16.20 -13.71 15.81
N ASN A 112 14.98 -14.01 15.35
CA ASN A 112 13.98 -14.68 16.17
C ASN A 112 13.62 -16.05 15.54
N PRO A 113 14.07 -17.16 16.13
CA PRO A 113 13.83 -18.49 15.56
C PRO A 113 12.34 -18.85 15.46
N GLU A 114 11.47 -18.27 16.28
CA GLU A 114 10.01 -18.47 16.16
C GLU A 114 9.44 -17.78 14.92
N LEU A 115 9.87 -16.53 14.65
CA LEU A 115 9.46 -15.79 13.45
C LEU A 115 9.99 -16.46 12.19
N LYS A 116 11.20 -17.01 12.24
CA LYS A 116 11.78 -17.78 11.14
C LYS A 116 10.95 -19.00 10.79
N ARG A 117 10.58 -19.81 11.78
CA ARG A 117 9.71 -20.99 11.56
C ARG A 117 8.34 -20.61 11.02
N ALA A 118 7.72 -19.56 11.56
CA ALA A 118 6.43 -19.07 11.08
C ALA A 118 6.52 -18.56 9.64
N TYR A 119 7.59 -17.83 9.31
CA TYR A 119 7.87 -17.36 7.96
C TYR A 119 8.09 -18.53 6.98
N ASP A 120 8.91 -19.52 7.33
CA ASP A 120 9.19 -20.67 6.47
C ASP A 120 7.91 -21.48 6.17
N LEU A 121 7.01 -21.63 7.14
CA LEU A 121 5.69 -22.25 6.93
C LEU A 121 4.81 -21.44 5.98
N LEU A 122 4.75 -20.11 6.17
CA LEU A 122 3.97 -19.21 5.31
C LEU A 122 4.54 -19.14 3.88
N VAL A 123 5.85 -19.24 3.72
CA VAL A 123 6.53 -19.09 2.43
C VAL A 123 6.55 -20.37 1.60
N LYS A 124 6.55 -21.53 2.26
CA LYS A 124 6.56 -22.84 1.60
C LYS A 124 5.38 -23.02 0.63
N ASP A 125 4.22 -22.51 1.00
CA ASP A 125 2.98 -22.70 0.25
C ASP A 125 2.64 -21.52 -0.68
N LEU A 126 3.50 -20.50 -0.74
CA LEU A 126 3.26 -19.26 -1.49
C LEU A 126 4.14 -19.16 -2.75
N PRO A 127 3.57 -18.70 -3.89
CA PRO A 127 4.35 -18.34 -5.07
C PRO A 127 5.24 -17.10 -4.79
N GLU A 128 6.35 -16.97 -5.51
CA GLU A 128 7.39 -15.96 -5.23
C GLU A 128 6.83 -14.53 -5.19
N ASP A 129 5.88 -14.22 -6.08
CA ASP A 129 5.21 -12.91 -6.15
C ASP A 129 4.44 -12.55 -4.87
N GLN A 130 3.96 -13.54 -4.11
CA GLN A 130 3.20 -13.32 -2.87
C GLN A 130 4.08 -13.31 -1.62
N LYS A 131 5.29 -13.87 -1.68
CA LYS A 131 6.24 -13.86 -0.56
C LYS A 131 6.61 -12.42 -0.19
N GLU A 132 6.75 -11.55 -1.18
CA GLU A 132 7.03 -10.12 -0.97
C GLU A 132 5.89 -9.40 -0.23
N GLY A 133 4.64 -9.82 -0.45
CA GLY A 133 3.48 -9.33 0.29
C GLY A 133 3.57 -9.64 1.78
N VAL A 134 3.96 -10.87 2.13
CA VAL A 134 4.15 -11.31 3.52
C VAL A 134 5.30 -10.55 4.18
N ILE A 135 6.45 -10.42 3.50
CA ILE A 135 7.57 -9.62 4.01
C ILE A 135 7.14 -8.16 4.24
N THR A 136 6.37 -7.58 3.31
CA THR A 136 5.85 -6.21 3.43
C THR A 136 4.91 -6.07 4.63
N GLN A 137 4.06 -7.07 4.89
CA GLN A 137 3.16 -7.08 6.04
C GLN A 137 3.94 -7.16 7.35
N ILE A 138 4.94 -8.05 7.43
CA ILE A 138 5.85 -8.15 8.58
C ILE A 138 6.61 -6.83 8.75
N ALA A 139 7.11 -6.22 7.68
CA ALA A 139 7.78 -4.92 7.70
C ALA A 139 6.90 -3.83 8.34
N ARG A 140 5.63 -3.75 7.93
CA ARG A 140 4.66 -2.78 8.45
C ARG A 140 4.36 -3.04 9.93
N GLN A 141 4.19 -4.29 10.33
CA GLN A 141 3.95 -4.67 11.73
C GLN A 141 5.15 -4.34 12.61
N THR A 142 6.35 -4.72 12.19
CA THR A 142 7.62 -4.40 12.85
C THR A 142 7.82 -2.91 13.01
N ARG A 143 7.65 -2.12 11.93
CA ARG A 143 7.77 -0.65 11.99
C ARG A 143 6.78 -0.04 12.98
N ARG A 144 5.53 -0.52 13.01
CA ARG A 144 4.52 -0.06 13.96
C ARG A 144 4.82 -0.46 15.41
N ALA A 145 5.47 -1.60 15.64
CA ALA A 145 5.88 -2.03 16.98
C ALA A 145 7.03 -1.15 17.50
N VAL A 146 8.05 -0.90 16.66
CA VAL A 146 9.20 -0.04 17.01
C VAL A 146 8.78 1.43 17.21
N ALA A 147 7.89 1.96 16.35
CA ALA A 147 7.36 3.31 16.53
C ALA A 147 6.55 3.46 17.83
N ARG A 148 5.81 2.42 18.23
CA ARG A 148 5.07 2.40 19.51
C ARG A 148 6.00 2.38 20.71
N SER A 149 7.07 1.57 20.68
CA SER A 149 8.04 1.53 21.79
C SER A 149 8.84 2.83 21.93
N GLN A 150 9.19 3.49 20.81
CA GLN A 150 9.90 4.78 20.86
C GLN A 150 9.01 5.97 21.27
N GLY A 151 7.72 5.95 20.90
CA GLY A 151 6.75 6.96 21.35
C GLY A 151 6.52 6.92 22.87
N GLN A 152 6.61 5.73 23.48
CA GLN A 152 6.42 5.55 24.91
C GLN A 152 7.66 5.97 25.72
N SER A 153 8.88 5.80 25.20
CA SER A 153 10.11 6.25 25.86
C SER A 153 10.31 7.77 25.84
N ARG A 154 9.72 8.51 24.88
CA ARG A 154 9.85 9.97 24.83
C ARG A 154 8.87 10.70 25.76
N ALA A 155 7.82 10.04 26.24
CA ALA A 155 6.84 10.60 27.17
C ALA A 155 7.22 10.45 28.66
N GLN A 156 8.29 9.72 28.98
CA GLN A 156 8.75 9.48 30.37
C GLN A 156 10.05 10.22 30.73
N GLY A 157 10.55 11.11 29.87
CA GLY A 157 11.83 11.80 30.03
C GLY A 157 11.76 13.31 30.32
N VAL A 158 10.65 13.84 30.85
CA VAL A 158 10.57 15.23 31.34
C VAL A 158 9.93 15.19 32.72
N GLY A 159 10.77 15.18 33.75
CA GLY A 159 10.34 15.12 35.14
C GLY A 159 11.49 14.85 36.09
N VAL A 160 12.52 15.70 36.06
CA VAL A 160 13.41 15.99 37.21
C VAL A 160 13.75 17.47 37.16
#